data_AF-A0A7J3I314-F1
#
_entry.id   AF-A0A7J3I314-F1
#
_cell.length_a   1.000
_cell.length_b   1.000
_cell.length_c   1.000
_cell.angle_alpha   90.00
_cell.angle_beta   90.00
_cell.angle_gamma   90.00
#
_symmetry.space_group_name_H-M   'P 1'
#
loop_
_entity.id
_entity.type
_entity.pdbx_description
1 polymer ?
#
loop_
_entity_poly.entity_id
_entity_poly.type
_entity_poly.pdbx_seq_one_letter_code
_entity_poly.pdbx_strand_id
1 'polypeptide(L)'
;MSDPDPLHLYLVKNLRGVLYFSKEATVEAELKWLKKKFKYRELGISDALKADIGWRKLLTLPRVVDDPPLDSLLQASMFVCPVIVLKEASLRDFGRAVVASLRTKEKLGDKELKFNLRLVNYAVTDFYLKSIELAEKGDLDGRKALAESDLKRFWRVRPDPEGRVLIAYADPILLKEDIRSPAQKSLIPCLVIDLS
;
A
#
# COMPACT_ATOMS: atom_id res chain seq x y z
N MET A 1 5.56 -28.59 0.58
CA MET A 1 5.89 -27.15 0.72
C MET A 1 7.32 -27.09 1.19
N SER A 2 8.20 -26.35 0.50
CA SER A 2 9.51 -26.00 1.06
C SER A 2 9.31 -25.13 2.29
N ASP A 3 10.20 -25.25 3.27
CA ASP A 3 10.18 -24.34 4.42
C ASP A 3 10.30 -22.89 3.94
N PRO A 4 9.50 -21.96 4.49
CA PRO A 4 9.61 -20.56 4.15
C PRO A 4 10.96 -20.00 4.59
N ASP A 5 11.62 -19.25 3.71
CA ASP A 5 12.88 -18.55 3.99
C ASP A 5 12.77 -17.74 5.30
N PRO A 6 13.69 -17.93 6.27
CA PRO A 6 13.71 -17.16 7.51
C PRO A 6 13.64 -15.64 7.31
N LEU A 7 14.28 -15.11 6.26
CA LEU A 7 14.20 -13.68 5.95
C LEU A 7 12.77 -13.28 5.55
N HIS A 8 12.11 -14.07 4.72
CA HIS A 8 10.71 -13.85 4.36
C HIS A 8 9.81 -13.83 5.59
N LEU A 9 9.93 -14.82 6.49
CA LEU A 9 9.16 -14.86 7.74
C LEU A 9 9.42 -13.63 8.64
N TYR A 10 10.67 -13.19 8.73
CA TYR A 10 11.04 -11.99 9.47
C TYR A 10 10.37 -10.74 8.88
N LEU A 11 10.40 -10.59 7.55
CA LEU A 11 9.83 -9.43 6.86
C LEU A 11 8.31 -9.39 6.96
N VAL A 12 7.60 -10.52 6.85
CA VAL A 12 6.14 -10.58 7.08
C VAL A 12 5.75 -9.98 8.44
N LYS A 13 6.59 -10.13 9.47
CA LYS A 13 6.31 -9.58 10.82
C LYS A 13 6.76 -8.13 11.01
N ASN A 14 7.71 -7.65 10.19
CA ASN A 14 8.44 -6.41 10.47
C ASN A 14 8.34 -5.34 9.39
N LEU A 15 7.99 -5.70 8.16
CA LEU A 15 7.71 -4.76 7.07
C LEU A 15 6.37 -4.07 7.33
N ARG A 16 6.38 -2.74 7.39
CA ARG A 16 5.19 -1.93 7.74
C ARG A 16 4.57 -1.18 6.57
N GLY A 17 5.16 -1.34 5.40
CA GLY A 17 4.61 -0.88 4.15
C GLY A 17 5.66 -0.89 3.04
N VAL A 18 5.16 -0.96 1.82
CA VAL A 18 5.95 -0.75 0.60
C VAL A 18 5.77 0.69 0.15
N LEU A 19 6.86 1.42 -0.05
CA LEU A 19 6.82 2.79 -0.55
C LEU A 19 6.57 2.79 -2.05
N TYR A 20 5.77 3.75 -2.51
CA TYR A 20 5.60 4.04 -3.92
C TYR A 20 5.51 5.54 -4.17
N PHE A 21 6.11 5.99 -5.27
CA PHE A 21 5.94 7.34 -5.80
C PHE A 21 6.31 7.36 -7.28
N SER A 22 5.69 8.25 -8.06
CA SER A 22 6.05 8.44 -9.47
C SER A 22 7.45 9.04 -9.58
N LYS A 23 8.16 8.77 -10.69
CA LYS A 23 9.51 9.30 -10.90
C LYS A 23 9.56 10.83 -11.00
N GLU A 24 8.45 11.42 -11.41
CA GLU A 24 8.26 12.86 -11.57
C GLU A 24 7.89 13.54 -10.25
N ALA A 25 7.62 12.78 -9.18
CA ALA A 25 7.21 13.32 -7.89
C ALA A 25 8.41 13.75 -7.03
N THR A 26 8.37 14.98 -6.54
CA THR A 26 9.29 15.51 -5.52
C THR A 26 8.80 15.09 -4.13
N VAL A 27 9.49 14.14 -3.47
CA VAL A 27 9.00 13.39 -2.28
C VAL A 27 9.87 13.56 -1.01
N GLU A 28 10.80 14.51 -0.99
CA GLU A 28 11.81 14.66 0.06
C GLU A 28 11.18 14.96 1.43
N ALA A 29 10.09 15.73 1.45
CA ALA A 29 9.37 16.06 2.68
C ALA A 29 8.73 14.81 3.31
N GLU A 30 8.07 14.00 2.49
CA GLU A 30 7.42 12.75 2.87
C GLU A 30 8.46 11.71 3.34
N LEU A 31 9.56 11.56 2.59
CA LEU A 31 10.67 10.68 2.96
C LEU A 31 11.32 11.09 4.28
N LYS A 32 11.58 12.39 4.47
CA LYS A 32 12.13 12.92 5.73
C LYS A 32 11.20 12.65 6.90
N TRP A 33 9.89 12.82 6.70
CA TRP A 33 8.88 12.52 7.69
C TRP A 33 8.87 11.03 8.05
N LEU A 34 8.82 10.14 7.06
CA LEU A 34 8.85 8.69 7.24
C LEU A 34 10.11 8.24 7.97
N LYS A 35 11.29 8.74 7.59
CA LYS A 35 12.57 8.43 8.25
C LYS A 35 12.57 8.80 9.73
N LYS A 36 11.89 9.89 10.11
CA LYS A 36 11.73 10.30 11.51
C LYS A 36 10.78 9.36 12.27
N LYS A 37 9.77 8.78 11.62
CA LYS A 37 8.73 7.96 12.26
C LYS A 37 9.08 6.46 12.31
N PHE A 38 9.68 5.92 11.26
CA PHE A 38 10.03 4.51 11.11
C PHE A 38 11.50 4.27 11.51
N LYS A 39 11.83 4.53 12.78
CA LYS A 39 13.20 4.33 13.30
C LYS A 39 13.57 2.86 13.52
N TYR A 40 12.57 2.04 13.86
CA TYR A 40 12.72 0.66 14.36
C TYR A 40 11.86 -0.37 13.60
N ARG A 41 11.29 0.03 12.47
CA ARG A 41 10.41 -0.80 11.66
C ARG A 41 10.90 -0.74 10.23
N GLU A 42 10.79 -1.85 9.52
CA GLU A 42 11.23 -1.95 8.14
C GLU A 42 10.17 -1.33 7.23
N LEU A 43 10.64 -0.56 6.26
CA LEU A 43 9.88 -0.16 5.09
C LEU A 43 10.58 -0.74 3.87
N GLY A 44 9.79 -1.09 2.86
CA GLY A 44 10.28 -1.66 1.62
C GLY A 44 10.11 -0.69 0.46
N ILE A 45 10.86 -0.92 -0.60
CA ILE A 45 10.61 -0.33 -1.91
C ILE A 45 10.91 -1.37 -2.97
N SER A 46 10.08 -1.42 -4.01
CA SER A 46 10.33 -2.32 -5.13
C SER A 46 11.58 -1.89 -5.91
N ASP A 47 12.45 -2.85 -6.23
CA ASP A 47 13.56 -2.66 -7.17
C ASP A 47 13.08 -2.25 -8.59
N ALA A 48 11.83 -2.58 -8.97
CA ALA A 48 11.25 -2.17 -10.24
C ALA A 48 11.16 -0.64 -10.37
N LEU A 49 11.01 0.08 -9.24
CA LEU A 49 10.95 1.54 -9.25
C LEU A 49 12.29 2.18 -9.63
N LYS A 50 13.42 1.49 -9.37
CA LYS A 50 14.79 1.97 -9.64
C LYS A 50 15.07 3.36 -9.04
N ALA A 51 14.56 3.60 -7.85
CA ALA A 51 14.75 4.88 -7.15
C ALA A 51 15.96 4.83 -6.21
N ASP A 52 16.84 5.82 -6.31
CA ASP A 52 17.90 6.04 -5.32
C ASP A 52 17.45 7.06 -4.27
N ILE A 53 17.24 6.58 -3.04
CA ILE A 53 16.62 7.34 -1.95
C ILE A 53 17.65 7.70 -0.86
N GLY A 54 18.87 7.17 -0.92
CA GLY A 54 19.90 7.40 0.10
C GLY A 54 19.48 7.02 1.53
N TRP A 55 18.40 6.25 1.72
CA TRP A 55 17.92 5.81 3.02
C TRP A 55 18.39 4.37 3.30
N ARG A 56 19.54 4.24 3.97
CA ARG A 56 20.18 2.94 4.30
C ARG A 56 19.29 1.88 4.97
N LYS A 57 18.21 2.26 5.68
CA LYS A 57 17.29 1.31 6.33
C LYS A 57 16.05 0.97 5.47
N LEU A 58 15.89 1.60 4.32
CA LEU A 58 14.82 1.26 3.39
C LEU A 58 15.26 -0.01 2.64
N LEU A 59 14.50 -1.08 2.78
CA LEU A 59 14.81 -2.35 2.14
C LEU A 59 14.44 -2.29 0.66
N THR A 60 15.39 -2.63 -0.20
CA THR A 60 15.09 -2.86 -1.62
C THR A 60 14.59 -4.29 -1.78
N LEU A 61 13.33 -4.42 -2.18
CA LEU A 61 12.66 -5.71 -2.38
C LEU A 61 12.95 -6.19 -3.81
N PRO A 62 13.38 -7.45 -4.00
CA PRO A 62 13.63 -8.00 -5.33
C PRO A 62 12.35 -7.97 -6.16
N ARG A 63 12.37 -7.29 -7.32
CA ARG A 63 11.21 -7.18 -8.20
C ARG A 63 10.69 -8.54 -8.67
N VAL A 64 9.37 -8.68 -8.70
CA VAL A 64 8.64 -9.82 -9.27
C VAL A 64 8.26 -9.54 -10.72
N VAL A 65 7.90 -8.29 -11.04
CA VAL A 65 7.56 -7.80 -12.38
C VAL A 65 8.23 -6.45 -12.66
N ASP A 66 8.34 -6.09 -13.93
CA ASP A 66 8.99 -4.83 -14.35
C ASP A 66 8.11 -3.58 -14.16
N ASP A 67 6.79 -3.74 -14.05
CA ASP A 67 5.84 -2.65 -13.86
C ASP A 67 5.84 -2.17 -12.39
N PRO A 68 6.37 -0.97 -12.06
CA PRO A 68 6.53 -0.54 -10.68
C PRO A 68 5.25 -0.45 -9.83
N PRO A 69 4.10 0.09 -10.31
CA PRO A 69 2.87 0.12 -9.53
C PRO A 69 2.36 -1.29 -9.23
N LEU A 70 2.31 -2.17 -10.24
CA LEU A 70 1.94 -3.58 -10.03
C LEU A 70 2.90 -4.25 -9.05
N ASP A 71 4.21 -4.16 -9.27
CA ASP A 71 5.19 -4.82 -8.41
C ASP A 71 5.03 -4.39 -6.94
N SER A 72 4.85 -3.10 -6.68
CA SER A 72 4.58 -2.61 -5.32
C SER A 72 3.33 -3.22 -4.69
N LEU A 73 2.24 -3.44 -5.44
CA LEU A 73 1.05 -4.14 -4.94
C LEU A 73 1.34 -5.62 -4.67
N LEU A 74 2.07 -6.31 -5.56
CA LEU A 74 2.41 -7.72 -5.39
C LEU A 74 3.28 -7.92 -4.15
N GLN A 75 4.28 -7.07 -3.95
CA GLN A 75 5.14 -7.07 -2.76
C GLN A 75 4.33 -6.81 -1.48
N ALA A 76 3.47 -5.80 -1.51
CA ALA A 76 2.62 -5.46 -0.37
C ALA A 76 1.69 -6.63 0.01
N SER A 77 1.12 -7.32 -0.99
CA SER A 77 0.33 -8.54 -0.78
C SER A 77 1.16 -9.65 -0.15
N MET A 78 2.34 -9.96 -0.71
CA MET A 78 3.20 -11.04 -0.21
C MET A 78 3.65 -10.85 1.23
N PHE A 79 3.89 -9.60 1.63
CA PHE A 79 4.33 -9.25 2.98
C PHE A 79 3.20 -8.81 3.90
N VAL A 80 1.94 -8.89 3.46
CA VAL A 80 0.74 -8.55 4.23
C VAL A 80 0.86 -7.16 4.87
N CYS A 81 1.23 -6.17 4.05
CA CYS A 81 1.45 -4.80 4.49
C CYS A 81 0.81 -3.80 3.50
N PRO A 82 0.57 -2.55 3.90
CA PRO A 82 -0.02 -1.55 3.00
C PRO A 82 1.02 -1.03 1.99
N VAL A 83 0.53 -0.34 0.95
CA VAL A 83 1.38 0.59 0.19
C VAL A 83 1.30 1.97 0.84
N ILE A 84 2.45 2.64 0.96
CA ILE A 84 2.53 4.05 1.37
C ILE A 84 2.89 4.85 0.13
N VAL A 85 1.90 5.55 -0.41
CA VAL A 85 2.03 6.37 -1.62
C VAL A 85 2.50 7.77 -1.20
N LEU A 86 3.61 8.23 -1.76
CA LEU A 86 4.11 9.59 -1.51
C LEU A 86 3.63 10.52 -2.62
N LYS A 87 3.00 11.64 -2.22
CA LYS A 87 2.23 12.55 -3.08
C LYS A 87 0.96 11.91 -3.65
N GLU A 88 -0.15 12.64 -3.59
CA GLU A 88 -1.42 12.16 -4.17
C GLU A 88 -1.29 11.93 -5.68
N ALA A 89 -0.48 12.74 -6.37
CA ALA A 89 -0.22 12.60 -7.80
C ALA A 89 0.28 11.19 -8.17
N SER A 90 1.07 10.55 -7.29
CA SER A 90 1.60 9.21 -7.53
C SER A 90 0.55 8.11 -7.50
N LEU A 91 -0.63 8.37 -6.93
CA LEU A 91 -1.72 7.40 -6.93
C LEU A 91 -2.26 7.16 -8.35
N ARG A 92 -2.04 8.10 -9.28
CA ARG A 92 -2.50 8.00 -10.67
C ARG A 92 -1.89 6.82 -11.40
N ASP A 93 -0.70 6.39 -11.03
CA ASP A 93 0.01 5.27 -11.68
C ASP A 93 -0.69 3.92 -11.43
N PHE A 94 -1.47 3.81 -10.36
CA PHE A 94 -2.32 2.63 -10.11
C PHE A 94 -3.58 2.63 -10.98
N GLY A 95 -3.97 3.77 -11.56
CA GLY A 95 -5.05 3.90 -12.53
C GLY A 95 -6.33 3.17 -12.12
N ARG A 96 -6.81 2.29 -13.00
CA ARG A 96 -8.04 1.50 -12.81
C ARG A 96 -8.01 0.52 -11.63
N ALA A 97 -6.83 0.27 -11.05
CA ALA A 97 -6.69 -0.60 -9.90
C ALA A 97 -7.29 0.01 -8.62
N VAL A 98 -7.41 1.34 -8.55
CA VAL A 98 -8.03 1.99 -7.39
C VAL A 98 -9.54 1.75 -7.42
N VAL A 99 -10.01 0.83 -6.58
CA VAL A 99 -11.43 0.40 -6.55
C VAL A 99 -12.29 1.17 -5.55
N ALA A 100 -11.66 1.77 -4.53
CA ALA A 100 -12.32 2.59 -3.53
C ALA A 100 -11.33 3.61 -2.94
N SER A 101 -11.84 4.76 -2.49
CA SER A 101 -11.01 5.80 -1.87
C SER A 101 -11.76 6.63 -0.84
N LEU A 102 -11.04 7.08 0.19
CA LEU A 102 -11.48 8.13 1.11
C LEU A 102 -10.74 9.43 0.79
N ARG A 103 -11.51 10.46 0.45
CA ARG A 103 -11.03 11.83 0.23
C ARG A 103 -11.34 12.71 1.44
N THR A 104 -10.48 13.69 1.71
CA THR A 104 -10.68 14.66 2.80
C THR A 104 -9.99 15.99 2.52
N LYS A 105 -10.54 17.08 3.06
CA LYS A 105 -9.89 18.41 3.10
C LYS A 105 -9.06 18.61 4.38
N GLU A 106 -9.12 17.65 5.32
CA GLU A 106 -8.36 17.74 6.56
C GLU A 106 -6.85 17.67 6.30
N LYS A 107 -6.10 18.56 6.94
CA LYS A 107 -4.64 18.46 7.02
C LYS A 107 -4.29 17.65 8.26
N LEU A 108 -3.91 16.39 8.05
CA LEU A 108 -3.61 15.48 9.14
C LEU A 108 -2.25 15.81 9.76
N GLY A 109 -2.23 15.95 11.09
CA GLY A 109 -1.00 16.09 11.85
C GLY A 109 -0.25 14.77 12.02
N ASP A 110 0.91 14.86 12.68
CA ASP A 110 1.77 13.71 12.97
C ASP A 110 1.06 12.55 13.69
N LYS A 111 0.13 12.87 14.60
CA LYS A 111 -0.57 11.88 15.42
C LYS A 111 -1.61 11.15 14.57
N GLU A 112 -2.35 11.90 13.76
CA GLU A 112 -3.41 11.40 12.88
C GLU A 112 -2.82 10.55 11.74
N LEU A 113 -1.73 10.98 11.11
CA LEU A 113 -1.03 10.19 10.09
C LEU A 113 -0.51 8.87 10.66
N LYS A 114 0.12 8.89 11.85
CA LYS A 114 0.55 7.66 12.54
C LYS A 114 -0.62 6.75 12.89
N PHE A 115 -1.74 7.34 13.32
CA PHE A 115 -2.94 6.58 13.63
C PHE A 115 -3.44 5.84 12.39
N ASN A 116 -3.59 6.54 11.27
CA ASN A 116 -4.04 5.96 10.00
C ASN A 116 -3.04 4.94 9.42
N LEU A 117 -1.72 5.16 9.57
CA LEU A 117 -0.69 4.16 9.24
C LEU A 117 -0.93 2.82 9.96
N ARG A 118 -1.33 2.84 11.23
CA ARG A 118 -1.68 1.60 11.95
C ARG A 118 -2.98 1.00 11.43
N LEU A 119 -3.97 1.82 11.12
CA LEU A 119 -5.25 1.34 10.59
C LEU A 119 -5.08 0.62 9.25
N VAL A 120 -4.30 1.17 8.31
CA VAL A 120 -4.04 0.49 7.03
C VAL A 120 -3.22 -0.80 7.19
N ASN A 121 -2.34 -0.88 8.19
CA ASN A 121 -1.64 -2.12 8.53
C ASN A 121 -2.61 -3.20 9.06
N TYR A 122 -3.60 -2.82 9.88
CA TYR A 122 -4.61 -3.75 10.37
C TYR A 122 -5.59 -4.15 9.26
N ALA A 123 -5.99 -3.20 8.41
CA ALA A 123 -6.86 -3.44 7.27
C ALA A 123 -6.41 -4.64 6.43
N VAL A 124 -5.18 -4.58 5.88
CA VAL A 124 -4.65 -5.66 5.03
C VAL A 124 -4.60 -6.99 5.76
N THR A 125 -4.25 -7.01 7.05
CA THR A 125 -4.18 -8.25 7.85
C THR A 125 -5.57 -8.85 8.05
N ASP A 126 -6.56 -8.03 8.38
CA ASP A 126 -7.91 -8.47 8.74
C ASP A 126 -8.64 -9.09 7.55
N PHE A 127 -8.52 -8.50 6.35
CA PHE A 127 -9.24 -8.98 5.18
C PHE A 127 -8.42 -9.90 4.27
N TYR A 128 -7.11 -10.10 4.52
CA TYR A 128 -6.16 -10.74 3.60
C TYR A 128 -6.70 -12.00 2.91
N LEU A 129 -7.10 -12.99 3.72
CA LEU A 129 -7.60 -14.27 3.22
C LEU A 129 -8.93 -14.11 2.48
N LYS A 130 -9.82 -13.26 2.98
CA LYS A 130 -11.11 -13.01 2.33
C LYS A 130 -10.94 -12.36 0.97
N SER A 131 -10.02 -11.42 0.87
CA SER A 131 -9.70 -10.78 -0.40
C SER A 131 -9.16 -11.80 -1.40
N ILE A 132 -8.18 -12.62 -1.03
CA ILE A 132 -7.64 -13.67 -1.91
C ILE A 132 -8.75 -14.64 -2.35
N GLU A 133 -9.62 -15.08 -1.43
CA GLU A 133 -10.77 -15.94 -1.76
C GLU A 133 -11.66 -15.33 -2.84
N LEU A 134 -11.95 -14.02 -2.76
CA LEU A 134 -12.75 -13.31 -3.77
C LEU A 134 -12.00 -13.20 -5.10
N ALA A 135 -10.67 -13.00 -5.09
CA ALA A 135 -9.87 -12.99 -6.32
C ALA A 135 -9.87 -14.36 -7.01
N GLU A 136 -9.71 -15.46 -6.28
CA GLU A 136 -9.75 -16.82 -6.85
C GLU A 136 -11.12 -17.16 -7.44
N LYS A 137 -12.19 -16.53 -6.93
CA LYS A 137 -13.55 -16.63 -7.47
C LYS A 137 -13.83 -15.69 -8.65
N GLY A 138 -12.92 -14.78 -8.97
CA GLY A 138 -13.16 -13.72 -9.95
C GLY A 138 -14.22 -12.70 -9.52
N ASP A 139 -14.52 -12.59 -8.22
CA ASP A 139 -15.58 -11.75 -7.67
C ASP A 139 -15.09 -10.30 -7.47
N LEU A 140 -15.03 -9.54 -8.57
CA LEU A 140 -14.59 -8.14 -8.56
C LEU A 140 -15.52 -7.24 -7.75
N ASP A 141 -16.83 -7.48 -7.80
CA ASP A 141 -17.83 -6.71 -7.05
C ASP A 141 -17.69 -6.94 -5.55
N GLY A 142 -17.49 -8.19 -5.12
CA GLY A 142 -17.22 -8.53 -3.73
C GLY A 142 -15.93 -7.90 -3.21
N ARG A 143 -14.89 -7.78 -4.05
CA ARG A 143 -13.63 -7.11 -3.70
C ARG A 143 -13.81 -5.61 -3.55
N LYS A 144 -14.56 -4.98 -4.45
CA LYS A 144 -14.92 -3.56 -4.33
C LYS A 144 -15.77 -3.30 -3.08
N ALA A 145 -16.79 -4.12 -2.82
CA ALA A 145 -17.62 -4.02 -1.63
C ALA A 145 -16.81 -4.21 -0.33
N LEU A 146 -15.84 -5.12 -0.33
CA LEU A 146 -14.90 -5.31 0.77
C LEU A 146 -14.08 -4.03 1.04
N ALA A 147 -13.56 -3.41 -0.02
CA ALA A 147 -12.83 -2.14 0.05
C ALA A 147 -13.71 -1.01 0.64
N GLU A 148 -14.91 -0.83 0.09
CA GLU A 148 -15.86 0.20 0.51
C GLU A 148 -16.31 0.02 1.96
N SER A 149 -16.52 -1.22 2.39
CA SER A 149 -16.86 -1.52 3.77
C SER A 149 -15.69 -1.20 4.71
N ASP A 150 -14.45 -1.56 4.34
CA ASP A 150 -13.28 -1.33 5.19
C ASP A 150 -12.89 0.16 5.27
N LEU A 151 -13.28 1.01 4.30
CA LEU A 151 -13.12 2.47 4.41
C LEU A 151 -13.80 3.06 5.66
N LYS A 152 -14.83 2.40 6.21
CA LYS A 152 -15.46 2.82 7.48
C LYS A 152 -14.51 2.75 8.67
N ARG A 153 -13.39 2.02 8.56
CA ARG A 153 -12.32 1.94 9.57
C ARG A 153 -11.71 3.30 9.89
N PHE A 154 -11.71 4.22 8.93
CA PHE A 154 -11.13 5.56 9.04
C PHE A 154 -12.13 6.59 9.59
N TRP A 155 -13.01 6.18 10.50
CA TRP A 155 -14.12 6.98 11.06
C TRP A 155 -13.72 8.32 11.69
N ARG A 156 -12.44 8.53 12.01
CA ARG A 156 -11.92 9.80 12.54
C ARG A 156 -11.64 10.86 11.48
N VAL A 157 -11.63 10.47 10.21
CA VAL A 157 -11.39 11.35 9.08
C VAL A 157 -12.75 11.72 8.50
N ARG A 158 -13.03 13.02 8.39
CA ARG A 158 -14.23 13.54 7.74
C ARG A 158 -14.10 13.38 6.22
N PRO A 159 -14.97 12.58 5.57
CA PRO A 159 -14.96 12.45 4.13
C PRO A 159 -15.37 13.77 3.46
N ASP A 160 -14.67 14.14 2.39
CA ASP A 160 -15.03 15.25 1.50
C ASP A 160 -14.64 14.87 0.06
N PRO A 161 -15.61 14.71 -0.87
CA PRO A 161 -15.33 14.32 -2.26
C PRO A 161 -14.44 15.29 -3.05
N GLU A 162 -14.41 16.57 -2.67
CA GLU A 162 -13.55 17.59 -3.27
C GLU A 162 -12.16 17.65 -2.61
N GLY A 163 -11.94 16.82 -1.60
CA GLY A 163 -10.68 16.69 -0.90
C GLY A 163 -9.63 15.88 -1.65
N ARG A 164 -8.43 15.84 -1.06
CA ARG A 164 -7.34 14.98 -1.50
C ARG A 164 -7.59 13.54 -1.05
N VAL A 165 -7.17 12.56 -1.84
CA VAL A 165 -7.18 11.16 -1.40
C VAL A 165 -6.23 11.00 -0.22
N LEU A 166 -6.76 10.46 0.88
CA LEU A 166 -5.97 10.03 2.03
C LEU A 166 -5.77 8.52 2.03
N ILE A 167 -6.85 7.77 1.78
CA ILE A 167 -6.82 6.31 1.72
C ILE A 167 -7.35 5.87 0.36
N ALA A 168 -6.70 4.89 -0.24
CA ALA A 168 -7.19 4.18 -1.42
C ALA A 168 -7.07 2.68 -1.20
N TYR A 169 -7.85 1.90 -1.93
CA TYR A 169 -7.68 0.45 -2.03
C TYR A 169 -7.38 0.13 -3.48
N ALA A 170 -6.23 -0.50 -3.71
CA ALA A 170 -5.75 -0.86 -5.03
C ALA A 170 -5.79 -2.38 -5.21
N ASP A 171 -6.29 -2.81 -6.35
CA ASP A 171 -6.49 -4.21 -6.68
C ASP A 171 -5.48 -4.68 -7.75
N PRO A 172 -4.49 -5.52 -7.39
CA PRO A 172 -3.47 -5.95 -8.34
C PRO A 172 -4.05 -6.74 -9.53
N ILE A 173 -5.17 -7.44 -9.35
CA ILE A 173 -5.76 -8.26 -10.43
C ILE A 173 -6.35 -7.40 -11.56
N LEU A 174 -6.64 -6.12 -11.28
CA LEU A 174 -7.07 -5.16 -12.29
C LEU A 174 -5.90 -4.59 -13.12
N LEU A 175 -4.67 -4.71 -12.64
CA LEU A 175 -3.48 -4.39 -13.45
C LEU A 175 -3.02 -5.61 -14.25
N LYS A 176 -3.15 -6.82 -13.68
CA LYS A 176 -2.75 -8.07 -14.34
C LYS A 176 -3.65 -9.23 -13.91
N GLU A 177 -4.36 -9.82 -14.87
CA GLU A 177 -5.34 -10.89 -14.61
C GLU A 177 -4.67 -12.24 -14.28
N ASP A 178 -3.49 -12.53 -14.84
CA ASP A 178 -2.81 -13.83 -14.75
C ASP A 178 -1.79 -13.92 -13.59
N ILE A 179 -2.07 -13.29 -12.46
CA ILE A 179 -1.24 -13.43 -11.25
C ILE A 179 -1.34 -14.88 -10.77
N ARG A 180 -0.22 -15.62 -10.79
CA ARG A 180 -0.21 -17.06 -10.48
C ARG A 180 -0.26 -17.36 -8.99
N SER A 181 0.40 -16.54 -8.17
CA SER A 181 0.49 -16.79 -6.72
C SER A 181 -0.71 -16.20 -5.99
N PRO A 182 -1.50 -16.97 -5.23
CA PRO A 182 -2.60 -16.42 -4.42
C PRO A 182 -2.11 -15.36 -3.42
N ALA A 183 -0.90 -15.51 -2.88
CA ALA A 183 -0.28 -14.55 -1.95
C ALA A 183 -0.01 -13.17 -2.56
N GLN A 184 -0.19 -13.02 -3.88
CA GLN A 184 -0.01 -11.78 -4.64
C GLN A 184 -1.34 -11.14 -5.07
N LYS A 185 -2.49 -11.75 -4.73
CA LYS A 185 -3.82 -11.34 -5.20
C LYS A 185 -4.63 -10.55 -4.18
N SER A 186 -4.10 -10.28 -2.99
CA SER A 186 -4.85 -9.49 -2.00
C SER A 186 -5.07 -8.07 -2.52
N LEU A 187 -6.24 -7.51 -2.22
CA LEU A 187 -6.51 -6.09 -2.28
C LEU A 187 -5.54 -5.38 -1.31
N ILE A 188 -5.06 -4.20 -1.66
CA ILE A 188 -4.03 -3.51 -0.87
C ILE A 188 -4.53 -2.13 -0.45
N PRO A 189 -4.59 -1.86 0.86
CA PRO A 189 -4.86 -0.51 1.34
C PRO A 189 -3.61 0.34 1.12
N CYS A 190 -3.83 1.51 0.56
CA CYS A 190 -2.85 2.52 0.26
C CYS A 190 -3.09 3.73 1.18
N LEU A 191 -2.09 4.12 1.96
CA LEU A 191 -2.10 5.42 2.62
C LEU A 191 -1.35 6.42 1.75
N VAL A 192 -2.01 7.51 1.38
CA VAL A 192 -1.39 8.63 0.69
C VAL A 192 -0.82 9.60 1.74
N ILE A 193 0.49 9.85 1.65
CA ILE A 193 1.15 10.90 2.42
C ILE A 193 1.50 12.01 1.45
N ASP A 194 0.84 13.15 1.60
CA ASP A 194 1.12 14.37 0.87
C ASP A 194 1.23 15.53 1.86
N LEU A 195 2.45 16.00 2.09
CA LEU A 195 2.77 17.05 3.05
C LEU A 195 2.87 18.44 2.41
N SER A 196 2.46 18.58 1.13
CA SER A 196 2.40 19.86 0.42
C SER A 196 1.15 20.69 0.73
#